data_AF-A0A5E4R3Y0-F1
#
_entry.id   AF-A0A5E4R3Y0-F1
#
_cell.length_a   1.000
_cell.length_b   1.000
_cell.length_c   1.000
_cell.angle_alpha   90.00
_cell.angle_beta   90.00
_cell.angle_gamma   90.00
#
_symmetry.space_group_name_H-M   'P 1'
#
loop_
_entity.id
_entity.type
_entity.pdbx_description
1 polymer ?
#
loop_
_entity_poly.entity_id
_entity_poly.type
_entity_poly.pdbx_seq_one_letter_code
_entity_poly.pdbx_strand_id
1 'polypeptide(L)'
;MVFEIFYSQLQELISVLLYDFAIKESKCQHVCGVPYTALPIATLLSVKAKKSMLMRRKEAKSYGTKKVIEGHYCVGDSCLIIEDVITSGSSVMETVNDLRKEGLKADEAIIILDREQGGKQNLENNNVSVKSLFTMSDLIGILVESKKVTEQMGIDVKNYLNNVQAPKSVSLNERILLPYEKRAELTSNPIAKKLFNIMAVKKTNLCISVDLTSSIKILDLIEQIGDHICLVKTHIDIIEDFCDNFITSLTNMAKKFNFLILEDRKFADIGNTIALQYEKGLYKINEWADCVTCHSLPGEGILKAFSSSNEGTNKGIFLLAEMSSEGNLITPEYTQATVKMAEKYSKLITGLVCQKKETFNNPEWIQLTPGVQLESSKDSLGQVYNTPEKVILENGADCVVVGRGIVFAKNPAAEAIVYKDTLWRCYMKRISGKIE
;
A
#
# COMPACT_ATOMS: atom_id res chain seq x y z
N MET A 1 14.48 -3.56 -29.49
CA MET A 1 13.81 -2.24 -29.49
C MET A 1 14.41 -1.26 -28.48
N VAL A 2 14.45 -1.53 -27.16
CA VAL A 2 14.94 -0.54 -26.16
C VAL A 2 16.40 -0.09 -26.37
N PHE A 3 17.29 -0.98 -26.84
CA PHE A 3 18.68 -0.62 -27.11
C PHE A 3 18.93 0.06 -28.47
N GLU A 4 17.99 -0.02 -29.41
CA GLU A 4 18.17 0.49 -30.78
C GLU A 4 17.66 1.93 -30.94
N ILE A 5 16.86 2.45 -29.99
CA ILE A 5 16.41 3.85 -30.01
C ILE A 5 17.61 4.81 -29.85
N PHE A 6 18.82 4.35 -29.53
CA PHE A 6 20.01 5.20 -29.43
C PHE A 6 20.76 5.40 -30.76
N TYR A 7 20.31 4.80 -31.86
CA TYR A 7 20.83 5.16 -33.19
C TYR A 7 20.37 6.58 -33.56
N SER A 8 21.31 7.47 -33.81
CA SER A 8 21.04 8.91 -34.05
C SER A 8 20.00 9.16 -35.15
N GLN A 9 20.09 8.44 -36.26
CA GLN A 9 19.13 8.54 -37.37
C GLN A 9 17.70 8.16 -36.96
N LEU A 10 17.57 7.13 -36.11
CA LEU A 10 16.27 6.69 -35.61
C LEU A 10 15.70 7.70 -34.59
N GLN A 11 16.54 8.26 -33.71
CA GLN A 11 16.13 9.32 -32.78
C GLN A 11 15.62 10.55 -33.50
N GLU A 12 16.33 10.98 -34.54
CA GLU A 12 15.92 12.11 -35.37
C GLU A 12 14.56 11.83 -36.01
N LEU A 13 14.38 10.67 -36.66
CA LEU A 13 13.12 10.28 -37.28
C LEU A 13 11.96 10.23 -36.27
N ILE A 14 12.15 9.57 -35.12
CA ILE A 14 11.14 9.49 -34.06
C ILE A 14 10.80 10.89 -33.54
N SER A 15 11.79 11.75 -33.34
CA SER A 15 11.54 13.12 -32.87
C SER A 15 10.74 13.95 -33.88
N VAL A 16 10.96 13.77 -35.18
CA VAL A 16 10.17 14.41 -36.24
C VAL A 16 8.73 13.91 -36.20
N LEU A 17 8.54 12.59 -36.17
CA LEU A 17 7.22 11.97 -36.14
C LEU A 17 6.41 12.40 -34.90
N LEU A 18 7.02 12.34 -33.71
CA LEU A 18 6.36 12.76 -32.47
C LEU A 18 6.04 14.25 -32.44
N TYR A 19 6.93 15.08 -33.01
CA TYR A 19 6.68 16.51 -33.12
C TYR A 19 5.42 16.79 -33.94
N ASP A 20 5.32 16.20 -35.13
CA ASP A 20 4.16 16.39 -36.00
C ASP A 20 2.89 15.74 -35.45
N PHE A 21 3.01 14.56 -34.84
CA PHE A 21 1.89 13.79 -34.30
C PHE A 21 1.22 14.45 -33.10
N ALA A 22 1.99 15.07 -32.20
CA ALA A 22 1.46 15.48 -30.90
C ALA A 22 1.90 16.84 -30.40
N ILE A 23 3.11 17.31 -30.73
CA ILE A 23 3.68 18.49 -30.07
C ILE A 23 3.43 19.78 -30.84
N LYS A 24 3.36 19.73 -32.17
CA LYS A 24 3.18 20.89 -33.05
C LYS A 24 1.97 21.76 -32.68
N GLU A 25 0.88 21.12 -32.26
CA GLU A 25 -0.35 21.80 -31.83
C GLU A 25 -0.53 21.85 -30.31
N SER A 26 0.41 21.28 -29.55
CA SER A 26 0.31 21.22 -28.09
C SER A 26 0.56 22.60 -27.47
N LYS A 27 -0.33 22.98 -26.55
CA LYS A 27 -0.19 24.19 -25.74
C LYS A 27 0.67 23.98 -24.49
N CYS A 28 1.25 22.79 -24.31
CA CYS A 28 2.10 22.51 -23.16
C CYS A 28 3.25 23.53 -23.05
N GLN A 29 3.66 23.86 -21.83
CA GLN A 29 4.81 24.73 -21.59
C GLN A 29 6.10 23.93 -21.50
N HIS A 30 5.99 22.73 -20.92
CA HIS A 30 7.10 21.85 -20.64
C HIS A 30 6.92 20.48 -21.27
N VAL A 31 8.03 19.82 -21.55
CA VAL A 31 8.08 18.37 -21.85
C VAL A 31 8.89 17.65 -20.78
N CYS A 32 8.47 16.46 -20.38
CA CYS A 32 9.20 15.63 -19.41
C CYS A 32 9.29 14.20 -19.92
N GLY A 33 10.51 13.72 -20.17
CA GLY A 33 10.75 12.32 -20.48
C GLY A 33 10.68 11.49 -19.21
N VAL A 34 10.04 10.32 -19.27
CA VAL A 34 10.16 9.32 -18.19
C VAL A 34 11.63 8.86 -18.10
N PRO A 35 12.19 8.61 -16.89
CA PRO A 35 13.62 8.43 -16.72
C PRO A 35 14.27 7.32 -17.58
N TYR A 36 15.50 7.61 -18.00
CA TYR A 36 16.40 6.81 -18.85
C TYR A 36 16.09 6.81 -20.35
N THR A 37 15.09 6.05 -20.80
CA THR A 37 14.91 5.74 -22.24
C THR A 37 14.23 6.88 -23.00
N ALA A 38 13.27 7.56 -22.38
CA ALA A 38 12.56 8.67 -23.02
C ALA A 38 13.26 10.02 -22.88
N LEU A 39 14.28 10.15 -22.01
CA LEU A 39 15.01 11.41 -21.81
C LEU A 39 15.69 11.95 -23.08
N PRO A 40 16.43 11.15 -23.88
CA PRO A 40 17.01 11.63 -25.14
C PRO A 40 15.95 12.15 -26.12
N ILE A 41 14.82 11.46 -26.18
CA ILE A 41 13.71 11.79 -27.09
C ILE A 41 13.05 13.10 -26.65
N ALA A 42 12.74 13.23 -25.35
CA ALA A 42 12.24 14.46 -24.76
C ALA A 42 13.21 15.64 -24.95
N THR A 43 14.53 15.38 -24.89
CA THR A 43 15.55 16.40 -25.14
C THR A 43 15.45 16.93 -26.57
N LEU A 44 15.44 16.04 -27.57
CA LEU A 44 15.31 16.43 -28.97
C LEU A 44 13.99 17.17 -29.25
N LEU A 45 12.89 16.69 -28.67
CA LEU A 45 11.58 17.32 -28.81
C LEU A 45 11.53 18.71 -28.16
N SER A 46 12.14 18.90 -27.00
CA SER A 46 12.20 20.20 -26.33
C SER A 46 12.89 21.25 -27.20
N VAL A 47 14.01 20.89 -27.82
CA VAL A 47 14.78 21.74 -28.73
C VAL A 47 13.95 22.06 -29.98
N LYS A 48 13.37 21.03 -30.61
CA LYS A 48 12.60 21.17 -31.84
C LYS A 48 11.33 22.01 -31.65
N ALA A 49 10.63 21.81 -30.53
CA ALA A 49 9.39 22.50 -30.20
C ALA A 49 9.60 23.84 -29.50
N LYS A 50 10.84 24.20 -29.16
CA LYS A 50 11.17 25.38 -28.35
C LYS A 50 10.38 25.42 -27.05
N LYS A 51 10.27 24.28 -26.38
CA LYS A 51 9.63 24.10 -25.07
C LYS A 51 10.69 23.77 -24.03
N SER A 52 10.50 24.23 -22.80
CA SER A 52 11.41 23.86 -21.71
C SER A 52 11.30 22.36 -21.42
N MET A 53 12.42 21.73 -21.09
CA MET A 53 12.42 20.35 -20.63
C MET A 53 12.50 20.31 -19.11
N LEU A 54 11.65 19.49 -18.50
CA LEU A 54 11.79 19.06 -17.12
C LEU A 54 12.35 17.64 -17.09
N MET A 55 13.14 17.35 -16.06
CA MET A 55 13.70 16.03 -15.85
C MET A 55 13.31 15.52 -14.47
N ARG A 56 12.49 14.46 -14.44
CA ARG A 56 12.28 13.68 -13.22
C ARG A 56 13.52 12.83 -12.95
N ARG A 57 14.03 12.87 -11.73
CA ARG A 57 15.05 11.92 -11.27
C ARG A 57 14.37 10.68 -10.71
N LYS A 58 14.91 9.50 -11.00
CA LYS A 58 14.44 8.26 -10.36
C LYS A 58 14.88 8.16 -8.90
N GLU A 59 16.05 8.71 -8.58
CA GLU A 59 16.63 8.75 -7.24
C GLU A 59 16.78 10.20 -6.78
N ALA A 60 16.23 10.52 -5.60
CA ALA A 60 16.40 11.83 -4.98
C ALA A 60 17.88 12.07 -4.59
N LYS A 61 18.33 13.33 -4.63
CA LYS A 61 19.67 13.68 -4.15
C LYS A 61 19.79 13.38 -2.65
N SER A 62 20.89 12.78 -2.22
CA SER A 62 21.25 12.61 -0.79
C SER A 62 21.62 13.93 -0.10
N TYR A 63 22.01 14.97 -0.87
CA TYR A 63 22.37 16.31 -0.41
C TYR A 63 21.82 17.42 -1.35
N GLY A 64 21.45 18.58 -0.81
CA GLY A 64 20.91 19.73 -1.57
C GLY A 64 19.39 19.91 -1.45
N THR A 65 18.74 20.54 -2.44
CA THR A 65 17.33 20.98 -2.41
C THR A 65 16.28 19.86 -2.33
N LYS A 66 16.68 18.57 -2.33
CA LYS A 66 15.82 17.37 -2.32
C LYS A 66 14.71 17.31 -3.40
N LYS A 67 14.73 18.20 -4.40
CA LYS A 67 13.74 18.21 -5.49
C LYS A 67 13.89 16.99 -6.39
N VAL A 68 12.77 16.35 -6.71
CA VAL A 68 12.69 15.20 -7.62
C VAL A 68 12.62 15.64 -9.09
N ILE A 69 12.12 16.86 -9.33
CA ILE A 69 12.01 17.49 -10.66
C ILE A 69 13.09 18.56 -10.83
N GLU A 70 13.91 18.41 -11.86
CA GLU A 70 14.92 19.39 -12.29
C GLU A 70 14.38 20.21 -13.48
N GLY A 71 14.70 21.51 -13.51
CA GLY A 71 14.26 22.45 -14.55
C GLY A 71 13.56 23.69 -13.97
N HIS A 72 13.20 24.64 -14.83
CA HIS A 72 12.51 25.87 -14.46
C HIS A 72 11.03 25.77 -14.77
N TYR A 73 10.19 25.90 -13.75
CA TYR A 73 8.73 25.83 -13.87
C TYR A 73 8.03 26.67 -12.80
N CYS A 74 6.77 27.00 -13.06
CA CYS A 74 5.85 27.62 -12.12
C CYS A 74 4.70 26.67 -11.77
N VAL A 75 4.11 26.87 -10.58
CA VAL A 75 2.89 26.15 -10.18
C VAL A 75 1.78 26.47 -11.19
N GLY A 76 1.06 25.43 -11.63
CA GLY A 76 0.01 25.50 -12.63
C GLY A 76 0.48 25.34 -14.08
N ASP A 77 1.80 25.33 -14.32
CA ASP A 77 2.33 25.09 -15.67
C ASP A 77 1.94 23.70 -16.18
N SER A 78 1.73 23.60 -17.49
CA SER A 78 1.44 22.34 -18.17
C SER A 78 2.70 21.61 -18.61
N CYS A 79 2.75 20.30 -18.35
CA CYS A 79 3.88 19.43 -18.68
C CYS A 79 3.39 18.20 -19.45
N LEU A 80 3.89 18.03 -20.68
CA LEU A 80 3.61 16.86 -21.52
C LEU A 80 4.59 15.74 -21.22
N ILE A 81 4.10 14.56 -20.87
CA ILE A 81 4.96 13.41 -20.58
C ILE A 81 5.31 12.67 -21.87
N ILE A 82 6.58 12.29 -22.02
CA ILE A 82 7.08 11.51 -23.15
C ILE A 82 7.60 10.17 -22.63
N GLU A 83 7.17 9.07 -23.25
CA GLU A 83 7.62 7.71 -22.92
C GLU A 83 7.88 6.90 -24.19
N ASP A 84 8.83 5.96 -24.14
CA ASP A 84 9.11 5.08 -25.27
C ASP A 84 8.11 3.92 -25.37
N VAL A 85 7.91 3.18 -24.28
CA VAL A 85 7.02 2.00 -24.28
C VAL A 85 6.16 1.97 -23.04
N ILE A 86 4.86 1.70 -23.20
CA ILE A 86 3.97 1.39 -22.07
C ILE A 86 3.53 -0.07 -22.08
N THR A 87 3.47 -0.66 -20.88
CA THR A 87 2.81 -1.94 -20.59
C THR A 87 1.66 -1.72 -19.61
N SER A 88 1.96 -1.44 -18.35
CA SER A 88 0.99 -1.14 -17.28
C SER A 88 0.75 0.37 -17.08
N GLY A 89 1.65 1.23 -17.61
CA GLY A 89 1.62 2.68 -17.40
C GLY A 89 2.23 3.16 -16.08
N SER A 90 2.80 2.27 -15.25
CA SER A 90 3.27 2.62 -13.90
C SER A 90 4.37 3.68 -13.88
N SER A 91 5.38 3.60 -14.76
CA SER A 91 6.48 4.58 -14.83
C SER A 91 6.01 5.98 -15.23
N VAL A 92 5.03 6.05 -16.15
CA VAL A 92 4.37 7.30 -16.54
C VAL A 92 3.59 7.86 -15.34
N MET A 93 2.81 7.03 -14.63
CA MET A 93 2.05 7.45 -13.45
C MET A 93 2.94 7.97 -12.32
N GLU A 94 4.07 7.31 -12.04
CA GLU A 94 5.02 7.83 -11.05
C GLU A 94 5.51 9.24 -11.43
N THR A 95 5.78 9.46 -12.71
CA THR A 95 6.22 10.76 -13.24
C THR A 95 5.11 11.81 -13.14
N VAL A 96 3.89 11.46 -13.53
CA VAL A 96 2.68 12.29 -13.36
C VAL A 96 2.52 12.72 -11.91
N ASN A 97 2.61 11.77 -10.98
CA ASN A 97 2.41 12.03 -9.56
C ASN A 97 3.46 12.97 -8.99
N ASP A 98 4.73 12.80 -9.35
CA ASP A 98 5.80 13.69 -8.88
C ASP A 98 5.70 15.09 -9.49
N LEU A 99 5.29 15.22 -10.75
CA LEU A 99 4.99 16.53 -11.36
C LEU A 99 3.80 17.22 -10.69
N ARG A 100 2.69 16.49 -10.46
CA ARG A 100 1.48 17.02 -9.79
C ARG A 100 1.75 17.46 -8.35
N LYS A 101 2.62 16.75 -7.60
CA LYS A 101 3.06 17.16 -6.26
C LYS A 101 3.77 18.51 -6.24
N GLU A 102 4.50 18.84 -7.30
CA GLU A 102 5.15 20.16 -7.49
C GLU A 102 4.19 21.22 -8.06
N GLY A 103 2.90 20.89 -8.19
CA GLY A 103 1.84 21.79 -8.65
C GLY A 103 1.72 21.91 -10.17
N LEU A 104 2.35 21.02 -10.95
CA LEU A 104 2.26 21.01 -12.42
C LEU A 104 1.01 20.27 -12.90
N LYS A 105 0.48 20.68 -14.05
CA LYS A 105 -0.59 19.98 -14.78
C LYS A 105 0.03 18.95 -15.73
N ALA A 106 -0.01 17.69 -15.33
CA ALA A 106 0.61 16.56 -16.02
C ALA A 106 -0.46 15.57 -16.50
N ASP A 107 -1.36 16.05 -17.35
CA ASP A 107 -2.61 15.37 -17.71
C ASP A 107 -2.57 14.74 -19.12
N GLU A 108 -1.44 14.84 -19.81
CA GLU A 108 -1.25 14.31 -21.16
C GLU A 108 0.08 13.55 -21.28
N ALA A 109 0.06 12.39 -21.91
CA ALA A 109 1.23 11.57 -22.20
C ALA A 109 1.26 11.14 -23.67
N ILE A 110 2.45 11.25 -24.28
CA ILE A 110 2.74 10.75 -25.63
C ILE A 110 3.68 9.56 -25.54
N ILE A 111 3.27 8.47 -26.15
CA ILE A 111 3.97 7.19 -26.10
C ILE A 111 4.39 6.79 -27.50
N ILE A 112 5.60 6.25 -27.66
CA ILE A 112 6.03 5.74 -28.97
C ILE A 112 5.35 4.40 -29.28
N LEU A 113 5.37 3.44 -28.35
CA LEU A 113 4.71 2.15 -28.49
C LEU A 113 3.80 1.83 -27.29
N ASP A 114 2.51 1.65 -27.55
CA ASP A 114 1.59 1.00 -26.61
C ASP A 114 1.62 -0.51 -26.83
N ARG A 115 1.98 -1.28 -25.79
CA ARG A 115 1.96 -2.74 -25.87
C ARG A 115 0.56 -3.35 -25.81
N GLU A 116 -0.49 -2.55 -25.61
CA GLU A 116 -1.89 -2.98 -25.55
C GLU A 116 -2.19 -3.95 -24.40
N GLN A 117 -1.44 -3.79 -23.30
CA GLN A 117 -1.57 -4.61 -22.08
C GLN A 117 -2.27 -3.84 -20.95
N GLY A 118 -3.09 -2.83 -21.27
CA GLY A 118 -3.89 -2.08 -20.29
C GLY A 118 -3.28 -0.76 -19.80
N GLY A 119 -2.05 -0.43 -20.19
CA GLY A 119 -1.35 0.78 -19.73
C GLY A 119 -2.07 2.09 -20.09
N LYS A 120 -2.60 2.18 -21.31
CA LYS A 120 -3.41 3.34 -21.74
C LYS A 120 -4.64 3.54 -20.84
N GLN A 121 -5.44 2.49 -20.67
CA GLN A 121 -6.65 2.54 -19.84
C GLN A 121 -6.32 2.91 -18.39
N ASN A 122 -5.23 2.35 -17.85
CA ASN A 122 -4.76 2.65 -16.50
C ASN A 122 -4.44 4.14 -16.33
N LEU A 123 -3.77 4.75 -17.31
CA LEU A 123 -3.43 6.18 -17.32
C LEU A 123 -4.68 7.05 -17.46
N GLU A 124 -5.59 6.71 -18.39
CA GLU A 124 -6.84 7.44 -18.62
C GLU A 124 -7.76 7.42 -17.39
N ASN A 125 -7.85 6.27 -16.70
CA ASN A 125 -8.57 6.15 -15.42
C ASN A 125 -8.00 7.06 -14.31
N ASN A 126 -6.76 7.53 -14.45
CA ASN A 126 -6.09 8.46 -13.54
C ASN A 126 -6.00 9.89 -14.10
N ASN A 127 -6.91 10.23 -15.02
CA ASN A 127 -7.01 11.54 -15.68
C ASN A 127 -5.72 11.91 -16.43
N VAL A 128 -5.10 10.96 -17.11
CA VAL A 128 -3.97 11.19 -18.01
C VAL A 128 -4.40 10.74 -19.40
N SER A 129 -4.61 11.69 -20.31
CA SER A 129 -4.92 11.39 -21.71
C SER A 129 -3.68 10.83 -22.40
N VAL A 130 -3.82 9.72 -23.11
CA VAL A 130 -2.69 9.03 -23.76
C VAL A 130 -2.87 8.99 -25.26
N LYS A 131 -1.83 9.43 -25.99
CA LYS A 131 -1.70 9.22 -27.44
C LYS A 131 -0.47 8.36 -27.72
N SER A 132 -0.63 7.31 -28.49
CA SER A 132 0.45 6.41 -28.91
C SER A 132 0.74 6.56 -30.40
N LEU A 133 2.01 6.66 -30.78
CA LEU A 133 2.43 6.71 -32.18
C LEU A 133 2.19 5.36 -32.88
N PHE A 134 2.46 4.27 -32.18
CA PHE A 134 2.20 2.90 -32.62
C PHE A 134 1.58 2.09 -31.49
N THR A 135 0.77 1.10 -31.87
CA THR A 135 0.38 -0.01 -30.99
C THR A 135 1.20 -1.26 -31.32
N MET A 136 1.19 -2.26 -30.43
CA MET A 136 1.82 -3.56 -30.70
C MET A 136 1.17 -4.24 -31.91
N SER A 137 -0.15 -4.10 -32.06
CA SER A 137 -0.90 -4.56 -33.24
C SER A 137 -0.44 -3.89 -34.53
N ASP A 138 -0.16 -2.59 -34.53
CA ASP A 138 0.40 -1.89 -35.69
C ASP A 138 1.79 -2.43 -36.03
N LEU A 139 2.66 -2.52 -35.01
CA LEU A 139 4.04 -2.98 -35.18
C LEU A 139 4.10 -4.41 -35.73
N ILE A 140 3.30 -5.32 -35.19
CA ILE A 140 3.29 -6.71 -35.67
C ILE A 140 2.72 -6.81 -37.08
N GLY A 141 1.71 -6.01 -37.42
CA GLY A 141 1.15 -5.92 -38.78
C GLY A 141 2.23 -5.53 -39.80
N ILE A 142 2.96 -4.45 -39.52
CA ILE A 142 4.07 -3.96 -40.37
C ILE A 142 5.16 -5.04 -40.52
N LEU A 143 5.51 -5.74 -39.45
CA LEU A 143 6.55 -6.79 -39.49
C LEU A 143 6.11 -8.02 -40.30
N VAL A 144 4.83 -8.38 -40.28
CA VAL A 144 4.26 -9.46 -41.11
C VAL A 144 4.26 -9.03 -42.58
N GLU A 145 3.74 -7.84 -42.90
CA GLU A 145 3.68 -7.32 -44.28
C GLU A 145 5.08 -7.19 -44.90
N SER A 146 6.06 -6.75 -44.11
CA SER A 146 7.47 -6.66 -44.53
C SER A 146 8.23 -7.97 -44.53
N LYS A 147 7.56 -9.10 -44.22
CA LYS A 147 8.13 -10.46 -44.16
C LYS A 147 9.32 -10.56 -43.19
N LYS A 148 9.36 -9.72 -42.15
CA LYS A 148 10.34 -9.78 -41.07
C LYS A 148 9.95 -10.79 -39.99
N VAL A 149 8.65 -11.11 -39.90
CA VAL A 149 8.11 -12.22 -39.10
C VAL A 149 7.11 -13.02 -39.92
N THR A 150 6.79 -14.24 -39.49
CA THR A 150 5.79 -15.08 -40.15
C THR A 150 4.37 -14.66 -39.77
N GLU A 151 3.39 -14.97 -40.63
CA GLU A 151 1.97 -14.78 -40.31
C GLU A 151 1.57 -15.49 -39.02
N GLN A 152 2.10 -16.71 -38.79
CA GLN A 152 1.86 -17.47 -37.57
C GLN A 152 2.34 -16.72 -36.32
N MET A 153 3.55 -16.14 -36.35
CA MET A 153 4.05 -15.32 -35.25
C MET A 153 3.14 -14.12 -34.98
N GLY A 154 2.61 -13.49 -36.04
CA GLY A 154 1.65 -12.40 -35.91
C GLY A 154 0.36 -12.82 -35.20
N ILE A 155 -0.16 -14.01 -35.50
CA ILE A 155 -1.31 -14.60 -34.82
C ILE A 155 -0.99 -14.88 -33.35
N ASP A 156 0.16 -15.47 -33.07
CA ASP A 156 0.58 -15.83 -31.71
C ASP A 156 0.71 -14.59 -30.81
N VAL A 157 1.27 -13.49 -31.32
CA VAL A 157 1.36 -12.21 -30.61
C VAL A 157 -0.03 -11.64 -30.32
N LYS A 158 -0.95 -11.62 -31.29
CA LYS A 158 -2.32 -11.15 -31.06
C LYS A 158 -3.03 -11.96 -29.98
N ASN A 159 -2.87 -13.29 -30.00
CA ASN A 159 -3.42 -14.16 -28.96
C ASN A 159 -2.81 -13.89 -27.58
N TYR A 160 -1.50 -13.64 -27.52
CA TYR A 160 -0.82 -13.28 -26.28
C TYR A 160 -1.37 -11.98 -25.68
N LEU A 161 -1.55 -10.93 -26.49
CA LEU A 161 -2.07 -9.64 -26.04
C LEU A 161 -3.48 -9.75 -25.44
N ASN A 162 -4.35 -10.55 -26.06
CA ASN A 162 -5.71 -10.79 -25.56
C ASN A 162 -5.72 -11.52 -24.21
N ASN A 163 -4.74 -12.39 -23.96
CA ASN A 163 -4.70 -13.23 -22.77
C ASN A 163 -3.85 -12.65 -21.62
N VAL A 164 -2.92 -11.73 -21.91
CA VAL A 164 -1.95 -11.21 -20.93
C VAL A 164 -2.12 -9.69 -20.79
N GLN A 165 -3.05 -9.31 -19.93
CA GLN A 165 -3.26 -7.94 -19.49
C GLN A 165 -2.40 -7.63 -18.27
N ALA A 166 -1.78 -6.45 -18.24
CA ALA A 166 -1.10 -5.98 -17.04
C ALA A 166 -2.13 -5.73 -15.92
N PRO A 167 -1.71 -5.75 -14.64
CA PRO A 167 -2.60 -5.44 -13.54
C PRO A 167 -3.31 -4.11 -13.79
N LYS A 168 -4.63 -4.08 -13.66
CA LYS A 168 -5.39 -2.83 -13.70
C LYS A 168 -4.82 -1.93 -12.60
N SER A 169 -4.51 -0.67 -12.93
CA SER A 169 -4.27 0.32 -11.88
C SER A 169 -5.62 0.53 -11.20
N VAL A 170 -5.81 -0.11 -10.04
CA VAL A 170 -6.92 0.18 -9.15
C VAL A 170 -6.84 1.67 -8.87
N SER A 171 -7.95 2.40 -9.08
CA SER A 171 -7.97 3.82 -8.76
C SER A 171 -7.49 4.01 -7.32
N LEU A 172 -6.58 4.96 -7.12
CA LEU A 172 -6.06 5.27 -5.80
C LEU A 172 -7.27 5.50 -4.87
N ASN A 173 -7.38 4.66 -3.83
CA ASN A 173 -8.35 4.76 -2.74
C ASN A 173 -9.77 4.17 -2.93
N GLU A 174 -10.04 3.23 -3.85
CA GLU A 174 -11.32 2.48 -3.78
C GLU A 174 -11.48 1.73 -2.44
N ARG A 175 -10.39 1.17 -1.88
CA ARG A 175 -10.40 0.45 -0.60
C ARG A 175 -11.06 1.22 0.53
N ILE A 176 -10.70 2.50 0.70
CA ILE A 176 -11.09 3.25 1.90
C ILE A 176 -12.59 3.60 1.92
N LEU A 177 -13.23 3.55 0.74
CA LEU A 177 -14.66 3.80 0.57
C LEU A 177 -15.49 2.52 0.72
N LEU A 178 -14.87 1.34 0.63
CA LEU A 178 -15.60 0.07 0.75
C LEU A 178 -15.99 -0.22 2.21
N PRO A 179 -17.27 -0.55 2.45
CA PRO A 179 -17.73 -1.03 3.76
C PRO A 179 -17.01 -2.31 4.20
N TYR A 180 -16.92 -2.55 5.51
CA TYR A 180 -16.24 -3.73 6.05
C TYR A 180 -16.91 -5.04 5.61
N GLU A 181 -18.24 -5.05 5.50
CA GLU A 181 -19.03 -6.18 4.99
C GLU A 181 -18.63 -6.54 3.57
N LYS A 182 -18.43 -5.54 2.71
CA LYS A 182 -17.98 -5.75 1.33
C LYS A 182 -16.55 -6.24 1.26
N ARG A 183 -15.68 -5.75 2.13
CA ARG A 183 -14.30 -6.25 2.21
C ARG A 183 -14.22 -7.67 2.77
N ALA A 184 -15.13 -8.05 3.66
CA ALA A 184 -15.28 -9.42 4.15
C ALA A 184 -15.72 -10.41 3.05
N GLU A 185 -16.49 -9.95 2.06
CA GLU A 185 -16.86 -10.74 0.88
C GLU A 185 -15.67 -10.93 -0.08
N LEU A 186 -14.78 -9.93 -0.17
CA LEU A 186 -13.62 -9.93 -1.08
C LEU A 186 -12.45 -10.75 -0.55
N THR A 187 -12.18 -10.67 0.75
CA THR A 187 -10.95 -11.24 1.32
C THR A 187 -10.95 -12.77 1.34
N SER A 188 -9.86 -13.36 0.87
CA SER A 188 -9.60 -14.80 0.94
C SER A 188 -8.96 -15.23 2.28
N ASN A 189 -8.43 -14.30 3.08
CA ASN A 189 -7.84 -14.61 4.39
C ASN A 189 -8.94 -14.78 5.46
N PRO A 190 -9.05 -15.95 6.12
CA PRO A 190 -10.14 -16.23 7.05
C PRO A 190 -10.12 -15.34 8.30
N ILE A 191 -8.93 -14.93 8.75
CA ILE A 191 -8.78 -14.03 9.90
C ILE A 191 -9.22 -12.61 9.55
N ALA A 192 -8.80 -12.08 8.39
CA ALA A 192 -9.26 -10.78 7.90
C ALA A 192 -10.78 -10.76 7.71
N LYS A 193 -11.34 -11.83 7.13
CA LYS A 193 -12.79 -12.00 6.96
C LYS A 193 -13.53 -11.94 8.30
N LYS A 194 -13.05 -12.70 9.29
CA LYS A 194 -13.64 -12.73 10.64
C LYS A 194 -13.52 -11.36 11.31
N LEU A 195 -12.38 -10.68 11.19
CA LEU A 195 -12.17 -9.36 11.77
C LEU A 195 -13.10 -8.30 11.14
N PHE A 196 -13.21 -8.23 9.81
CA PHE A 196 -14.15 -7.33 9.15
C PHE A 196 -15.60 -7.58 9.59
N ASN A 197 -16.02 -8.84 9.71
CA ASN A 197 -17.36 -9.17 10.19
C ASN A 197 -17.59 -8.73 11.64
N ILE A 198 -16.62 -8.94 12.53
CA ILE A 198 -16.68 -8.46 13.92
C ILE A 198 -16.83 -6.93 13.92
N MET A 199 -16.02 -6.23 13.13
CA MET A 199 -16.04 -4.77 13.07
C MET A 199 -17.39 -4.23 12.60
N ALA A 200 -17.94 -4.82 11.54
CA ALA A 200 -19.26 -4.50 11.00
C ALA A 200 -20.38 -4.74 12.02
N VAL A 201 -20.46 -5.96 12.58
CA VAL A 201 -21.54 -6.36 13.49
C VAL A 201 -21.51 -5.55 14.79
N LYS A 202 -20.33 -5.38 15.39
CA LYS A 202 -20.18 -4.67 16.66
C LYS A 202 -20.10 -3.16 16.50
N LYS A 203 -20.03 -2.66 15.26
CA LYS A 203 -19.80 -1.25 14.91
C LYS A 203 -18.59 -0.70 15.66
N THR A 204 -17.47 -1.41 15.56
CA THR A 204 -16.21 -1.02 16.20
C THR A 204 -15.03 -1.36 15.32
N ASN A 205 -14.10 -0.44 15.26
CA ASN A 205 -12.79 -0.57 14.64
C ASN A 205 -11.67 -0.33 15.67
N LEU A 206 -12.00 -0.48 16.95
CA LEU A 206 -11.09 -0.31 18.08
C LEU A 206 -10.37 -1.62 18.39
N CYS A 207 -9.05 -1.57 18.30
CA CYS A 207 -8.14 -2.54 18.89
C CYS A 207 -7.57 -2.00 20.21
N ILE A 208 -7.71 -2.76 21.29
CA ILE A 208 -7.09 -2.41 22.58
C ILE A 208 -5.69 -3.00 22.70
N SER A 209 -4.70 -2.18 23.05
CA SER A 209 -3.36 -2.62 23.47
C SER A 209 -3.33 -2.76 24.99
N VAL A 210 -3.37 -3.99 25.49
CA VAL A 210 -3.44 -4.30 26.94
C VAL A 210 -2.04 -4.42 27.54
N ASP A 211 -1.25 -3.35 27.45
CA ASP A 211 0.14 -3.29 27.93
C ASP A 211 0.20 -3.17 29.46
N LEU A 212 -0.24 -4.23 30.15
CA LEU A 212 -0.23 -4.41 31.60
C LEU A 212 0.62 -5.63 31.95
N THR A 213 1.24 -5.64 33.14
CA THR A 213 2.14 -6.73 33.56
C THR A 213 1.46 -7.83 34.38
N SER A 214 0.17 -7.70 34.69
CA SER A 214 -0.59 -8.66 35.48
C SER A 214 -1.76 -9.25 34.70
N SER A 215 -1.82 -10.58 34.65
CA SER A 215 -2.85 -11.37 33.98
C SER A 215 -4.26 -11.01 34.47
N ILE A 216 -4.44 -10.87 35.78
CA ILE A 216 -5.73 -10.52 36.40
C ILE A 216 -6.19 -9.14 35.93
N LYS A 217 -5.30 -8.14 35.95
CA LYS A 217 -5.65 -6.77 35.52
C LYS A 217 -6.02 -6.73 34.03
N ILE A 218 -5.37 -7.54 33.19
CA ILE A 218 -5.72 -7.67 31.77
C ILE A 218 -7.12 -8.25 31.63
N LEU A 219 -7.43 -9.36 32.32
CA LEU A 219 -8.75 -9.99 32.25
C LEU A 219 -9.84 -9.04 32.79
N ASP A 220 -9.61 -8.37 33.92
CA ASP A 220 -10.56 -7.40 34.49
C ASP A 220 -10.84 -6.22 33.54
N LEU A 221 -9.81 -5.73 32.84
CA LEU A 221 -9.97 -4.69 31.83
C LEU A 221 -10.80 -5.19 30.64
N ILE A 222 -10.48 -6.38 30.12
CA ILE A 222 -11.20 -6.96 28.97
C ILE A 222 -12.66 -7.23 29.32
N GLU A 223 -12.96 -7.67 30.55
CA GLU A 223 -14.34 -7.93 30.99
C GLU A 223 -15.17 -6.63 30.96
N GLN A 224 -14.54 -5.49 31.26
CA GLN A 224 -15.20 -4.17 31.22
C GLN A 224 -15.41 -3.62 29.80
N ILE A 225 -14.52 -3.95 28.85
CA ILE A 225 -14.49 -3.29 27.53
C ILE A 225 -14.79 -4.23 26.35
N GLY A 226 -14.96 -5.53 26.61
CA GLY A 226 -15.02 -6.58 25.59
C GLY A 226 -16.05 -6.32 24.49
N ASP A 227 -17.22 -5.77 24.84
CA ASP A 227 -18.29 -5.43 23.89
C ASP A 227 -17.94 -4.27 22.95
N HIS A 228 -16.91 -3.48 23.28
CA HIS A 228 -16.56 -2.25 22.56
C HIS A 228 -15.38 -2.41 21.59
N ILE A 229 -14.69 -3.55 21.61
CA ILE A 229 -13.46 -3.80 20.83
C ILE A 229 -13.64 -4.88 19.77
N CYS A 230 -12.88 -4.83 18.68
CA CYS A 230 -12.83 -5.91 17.67
C CYS A 230 -11.59 -6.80 17.80
N LEU A 231 -10.53 -6.31 18.43
CA LEU A 231 -9.23 -6.96 18.51
C LEU A 231 -8.55 -6.63 19.85
N VAL A 232 -8.04 -7.63 20.56
CA VAL A 232 -7.16 -7.45 21.73
C VAL A 232 -5.73 -7.68 21.26
N LYS A 233 -4.87 -6.69 21.49
CA LYS A 233 -3.44 -6.77 21.23
C LYS A 233 -2.68 -6.96 22.54
N THR A 234 -1.95 -8.05 22.65
CA THR A 234 -1.13 -8.40 23.81
C THR A 234 0.36 -8.18 23.54
N HIS A 235 1.13 -8.04 24.61
CA HIS A 235 2.55 -8.35 24.66
C HIS A 235 2.69 -9.40 25.76
N ILE A 236 2.68 -10.69 25.39
CA ILE A 236 2.63 -11.76 26.40
C ILE A 236 3.90 -11.81 27.25
N ASP A 237 5.01 -11.33 26.71
CA ASP A 237 6.35 -11.36 27.27
C ASP A 237 6.61 -10.31 28.37
N ILE A 238 5.66 -9.40 28.62
CA ILE A 238 5.72 -8.46 29.74
C ILE A 238 4.84 -8.87 30.94
N ILE A 239 4.12 -9.99 30.84
CA ILE A 239 3.23 -10.47 31.91
C ILE A 239 4.06 -11.27 32.93
N GLU A 240 4.11 -10.77 34.16
CA GLU A 240 4.94 -11.32 35.25
C GLU A 240 4.36 -12.64 35.81
N ASP A 241 3.04 -12.82 35.74
CA ASP A 241 2.28 -13.94 36.28
C ASP A 241 1.67 -14.84 35.17
N PHE A 242 2.35 -14.94 34.02
CA PHE A 242 1.89 -15.74 32.88
C PHE A 242 1.65 -17.22 33.26
N CYS A 243 0.51 -17.76 32.84
CA CYS A 243 0.19 -19.18 32.95
C CYS A 243 -0.86 -19.62 31.91
N ASP A 244 -1.00 -20.93 31.68
CA ASP A 244 -1.97 -21.50 30.72
C ASP A 244 -3.43 -21.16 31.07
N ASN A 245 -3.74 -20.95 32.35
CA ASN A 245 -5.07 -20.52 32.80
C ASN A 245 -5.41 -19.11 32.32
N PHE A 246 -4.42 -18.21 32.22
CA PHE A 246 -4.62 -16.88 31.64
C PHE A 246 -5.01 -16.99 30.17
N ILE A 247 -4.30 -17.79 29.38
CA ILE A 247 -4.61 -18.01 27.95
C ILE A 247 -6.00 -18.64 27.77
N THR A 248 -6.34 -19.62 28.61
CA THR A 248 -7.67 -20.25 28.60
C THR A 248 -8.77 -19.21 28.88
N SER A 249 -8.55 -18.33 29.85
CA SER A 249 -9.50 -17.27 30.20
C SER A 249 -9.62 -16.24 29.08
N LEU A 250 -8.49 -15.77 28.53
CA LEU A 250 -8.45 -14.79 27.45
C LEU A 250 -9.16 -15.31 26.18
N THR A 251 -8.92 -16.57 25.80
CA THR A 251 -9.58 -17.19 24.64
C THR A 251 -11.07 -17.43 24.87
N ASN A 252 -11.50 -17.71 26.10
CA ASN A 252 -12.92 -17.77 26.45
C ASN A 252 -13.59 -16.39 26.36
N MET A 253 -12.90 -15.33 26.80
CA MET A 253 -13.39 -13.95 26.65
C MET A 253 -13.48 -13.53 25.17
N ALA A 254 -12.52 -13.92 24.35
CA ALA A 254 -12.55 -13.68 22.91
C ALA A 254 -13.81 -14.28 22.25
N LYS A 255 -14.20 -15.49 22.66
CA LYS A 255 -15.45 -16.13 22.23
C LYS A 255 -16.69 -15.42 22.80
N LYS A 256 -16.70 -15.13 24.10
CA LYS A 256 -17.82 -14.47 24.81
C LYS A 256 -18.15 -13.11 24.22
N PHE A 257 -17.14 -12.27 24.05
CA PHE A 257 -17.30 -10.89 23.60
C PHE A 257 -17.09 -10.71 22.10
N ASN A 258 -16.81 -11.80 21.37
CA ASN A 258 -16.60 -11.78 19.92
C ASN A 258 -15.53 -10.76 19.47
N PHE A 259 -14.28 -11.01 19.88
CA PHE A 259 -13.10 -10.31 19.38
C PHE A 259 -12.01 -11.31 18.96
N LEU A 260 -10.99 -10.86 18.24
CA LEU A 260 -9.80 -11.65 17.94
C LEU A 260 -8.62 -11.28 18.86
N ILE A 261 -7.63 -12.16 18.95
CA ILE A 261 -6.41 -11.93 19.71
C ILE A 261 -5.21 -11.75 18.75
N LEU A 262 -4.52 -10.63 18.89
CA LEU A 262 -3.26 -10.32 18.21
C LEU A 262 -2.12 -10.32 19.22
N GLU A 263 -1.16 -11.22 19.06
CA GLU A 263 0.08 -11.14 19.82
C GLU A 263 1.09 -10.24 19.08
N ASP A 264 1.43 -9.10 19.67
CA ASP A 264 2.29 -8.08 19.06
C ASP A 264 3.77 -8.35 19.27
N ARG A 265 4.18 -9.59 18.95
CA ARG A 265 5.53 -10.10 19.20
C ARG A 265 6.60 -9.48 18.31
N LYS A 266 6.22 -8.87 17.18
CA LYS A 266 7.11 -8.27 16.17
C LYS A 266 8.28 -9.18 15.80
N PHE A 267 7.97 -10.41 15.40
CA PHE A 267 8.98 -11.40 15.00
C PHE A 267 9.93 -10.82 13.94
N ALA A 268 11.23 -11.01 14.12
CA ALA A 268 12.26 -10.36 13.30
C ALA A 268 13.56 -11.18 13.20
N ASP A 269 13.44 -12.51 13.13
CA ASP A 269 14.57 -13.45 13.02
C ASP A 269 14.43 -14.33 11.76
N ILE A 270 15.43 -15.17 11.47
CA ILE A 270 15.37 -16.14 10.38
C ILE A 270 14.29 -17.19 10.62
N GLY A 271 13.77 -17.76 9.54
CA GLY A 271 12.57 -18.61 9.57
C GLY A 271 12.62 -19.76 10.59
N ASN A 272 13.74 -20.49 10.68
CA ASN A 272 13.85 -21.62 11.62
C ASN A 272 13.72 -21.19 13.09
N THR A 273 14.35 -20.07 13.46
CA THR A 273 14.27 -19.53 14.82
C THR A 273 12.85 -19.07 15.14
N ILE A 274 12.19 -18.40 14.18
CA ILE A 274 10.81 -17.94 14.34
C ILE A 274 9.83 -19.10 14.51
N ALA A 275 9.98 -20.19 13.75
CA ALA A 275 9.14 -21.37 13.93
C ALA A 275 9.18 -21.89 15.37
N LEU A 276 10.38 -21.96 15.97
CA LEU A 276 10.54 -22.37 17.37
C LEU A 276 9.96 -21.34 18.35
N GLN A 277 10.18 -20.04 18.14
CA GLN A 277 9.63 -18.98 19.00
C GLN A 277 8.10 -18.89 18.94
N TYR A 278 7.52 -19.24 17.80
CA TYR A 278 6.08 -19.18 17.56
C TYR A 278 5.37 -20.44 18.06
N GLU A 279 5.93 -21.63 17.86
CA GLU A 279 5.29 -22.92 18.21
C GLU A 279 5.66 -23.47 19.58
N LYS A 280 6.84 -23.13 20.09
CA LYS A 280 7.43 -23.77 21.28
C LYS A 280 7.63 -22.76 22.40
N GLY A 281 8.51 -23.11 23.34
CA GLY A 281 8.82 -22.30 24.50
C GLY A 281 7.65 -22.22 25.48
N LEU A 282 7.72 -21.22 26.35
CA LEU A 282 6.72 -20.98 27.39
C LEU A 282 5.38 -20.52 26.80
N TYR A 283 5.42 -19.68 25.77
CA TYR A 283 4.24 -18.95 25.31
C TYR A 283 3.40 -19.68 24.25
N LYS A 284 4.00 -20.58 23.45
CA LYS A 284 3.33 -21.35 22.38
C LYS A 284 2.30 -20.52 21.60
N ILE A 285 2.76 -19.37 21.09
CA ILE A 285 1.89 -18.30 20.57
C ILE A 285 0.93 -18.81 19.49
N ASN A 286 1.38 -19.75 18.66
CA ASN A 286 0.56 -20.36 17.60
C ASN A 286 -0.70 -21.09 18.12
N GLU A 287 -0.71 -21.56 19.37
CA GLU A 287 -1.84 -22.33 19.91
C GLU A 287 -3.06 -21.43 20.16
N TRP A 288 -2.86 -20.15 20.53
CA TRP A 288 -3.94 -19.30 21.04
C TRP A 288 -4.13 -17.97 20.31
N ALA A 289 -3.08 -17.35 19.79
CA ALA A 289 -3.23 -16.05 19.10
C ALA A 289 -3.90 -16.27 17.73
N ASP A 290 -4.93 -15.50 17.39
CA ASP A 290 -5.53 -15.56 16.04
C ASP A 290 -4.59 -14.98 14.99
N CYS A 291 -3.80 -13.98 15.37
CA CYS A 291 -2.81 -13.36 14.52
C CYS A 291 -1.59 -12.85 15.29
N VAL A 292 -0.48 -12.61 14.58
CA VAL A 292 0.76 -12.06 15.15
C VAL A 292 1.31 -10.92 14.29
N THR A 293 2.18 -10.09 14.87
CA THR A 293 2.96 -9.08 14.12
C THR A 293 4.37 -9.58 13.77
N CYS A 294 4.87 -9.17 12.61
CA CYS A 294 6.15 -9.62 12.06
C CYS A 294 6.83 -8.54 11.21
N HIS A 295 8.13 -8.33 11.37
CA HIS A 295 8.93 -7.51 10.45
C HIS A 295 9.25 -8.28 9.16
N SER A 296 9.35 -7.56 8.05
CA SER A 296 9.84 -8.11 6.76
C SER A 296 11.37 -8.09 6.65
N LEU A 297 12.05 -7.56 7.67
CA LEU A 297 13.50 -7.34 7.71
C LEU A 297 14.32 -8.60 7.36
N PRO A 298 14.01 -9.80 7.89
CA PRO A 298 14.79 -11.01 7.59
C PRO A 298 14.54 -11.60 6.19
N GLY A 299 13.62 -11.02 5.41
CA GLY A 299 13.19 -11.56 4.12
C GLY A 299 12.13 -12.65 4.22
N GLU A 300 11.77 -13.26 3.09
CA GLU A 300 10.60 -14.16 2.98
C GLU A 300 10.69 -15.45 3.81
N GLY A 301 11.88 -15.81 4.30
CA GLY A 301 12.08 -17.02 5.12
C GLY A 301 11.19 -17.05 6.36
N ILE A 302 10.88 -15.88 6.93
CA ILE A 302 9.99 -15.75 8.08
C ILE A 302 8.53 -16.14 7.74
N LEU A 303 8.04 -15.76 6.57
CA LEU A 303 6.68 -16.10 6.11
C LEU A 303 6.56 -17.55 5.65
N LYS A 304 7.66 -18.14 5.17
CA LYS A 304 7.73 -19.59 4.91
C LYS A 304 7.57 -20.37 6.20
N ALA A 305 8.25 -19.96 7.27
CA ALA A 305 8.10 -20.57 8.59
C ALA A 305 6.66 -20.49 9.08
N PHE A 306 6.03 -19.31 9.06
CA PHE A 306 4.62 -19.18 9.42
C PHE A 306 3.68 -20.02 8.55
N SER A 307 3.90 -20.08 7.24
CA SER A 307 3.09 -20.92 6.34
C SER A 307 3.14 -22.38 6.75
N SER A 308 4.32 -22.90 7.10
CA SER A 308 4.49 -24.28 7.58
C SER A 308 3.88 -24.48 8.97
N SER A 309 4.15 -23.58 9.92
CA SER A 309 3.63 -23.65 11.29
C SER A 309 2.11 -23.53 11.37
N ASN A 310 1.49 -22.86 10.40
CA ASN A 310 0.05 -22.64 10.35
C ASN A 310 -0.68 -23.66 9.46
N GLU A 311 -0.02 -24.68 8.92
CA GLU A 311 -0.65 -25.67 8.05
C GLU A 311 -1.87 -26.32 8.74
N GLY A 312 -3.02 -26.28 8.07
CA GLY A 312 -4.29 -26.78 8.62
C GLY A 312 -4.96 -25.89 9.68
N THR A 313 -4.43 -24.70 9.95
CA THR A 313 -4.99 -23.74 10.92
C THR A 313 -5.37 -22.41 10.26
N ASN A 314 -6.33 -21.70 10.86
CA ASN A 314 -6.68 -20.35 10.45
C ASN A 314 -5.94 -19.35 11.34
N LYS A 315 -4.76 -18.90 10.89
CA LYS A 315 -3.93 -17.91 11.60
C LYS A 315 -3.52 -16.79 10.65
N GLY A 316 -3.36 -15.60 11.19
CA GLY A 316 -3.14 -14.37 10.42
C GLY A 316 -1.82 -13.69 10.75
N ILE A 317 -1.23 -13.01 9.76
CA ILE A 317 -0.02 -12.21 9.98
C ILE A 317 -0.27 -10.75 9.63
N PHE A 318 0.17 -9.84 10.50
CA PHE A 318 0.33 -8.43 10.21
C PHE A 318 1.81 -8.10 10.00
N LEU A 319 2.18 -7.70 8.78
CA LEU A 319 3.54 -7.26 8.48
C LEU A 319 3.73 -5.80 8.87
N LEU A 320 4.86 -5.47 9.49
CA LEU A 320 5.21 -4.09 9.80
C LEU A 320 5.76 -3.39 8.56
N ALA A 321 4.95 -2.51 7.97
CA ALA A 321 5.31 -1.75 6.78
C ALA A 321 5.67 -0.28 7.09
N GLU A 322 5.14 0.28 8.19
CA GLU A 322 5.51 1.59 8.73
C GLU A 322 5.37 1.57 10.27
N MET A 323 5.96 2.54 10.97
CA MET A 323 5.88 2.67 12.43
C MET A 323 5.50 4.10 12.85
N SER A 324 4.86 4.22 14.01
CA SER A 324 4.45 5.50 14.61
C SER A 324 5.55 6.19 15.41
N SER A 325 6.64 5.48 15.72
CA SER A 325 7.74 6.04 16.52
C SER A 325 8.56 7.04 15.70
N GLU A 326 8.95 8.13 16.36
CA GLU A 326 9.88 9.10 15.81
C GLU A 326 11.25 8.45 15.56
N GLY A 327 11.89 8.80 14.45
CA GLY A 327 13.25 8.33 14.14
C GLY A 327 13.34 6.86 13.72
N ASN A 328 12.22 6.19 13.45
CA ASN A 328 12.25 4.82 12.95
C ASN A 328 12.98 4.72 11.59
N LEU A 329 13.60 3.56 11.34
CA LEU A 329 14.44 3.32 10.16
C LEU A 329 13.67 2.70 8.98
N ILE A 330 12.34 2.66 9.05
CA ILE A 330 11.54 2.14 7.94
C ILE A 330 11.49 3.19 6.84
N THR A 331 12.21 2.93 5.75
CA THR A 331 12.25 3.78 4.56
C THR A 331 11.12 3.44 3.58
N PRO A 332 10.80 4.32 2.62
CA PRO A 332 9.83 4.01 1.56
C PRO A 332 10.16 2.73 0.78
N GLU A 333 11.45 2.43 0.56
CA GLU A 333 11.90 1.22 -0.13
C GLU A 333 11.62 -0.03 0.71
N TYR A 334 11.83 0.03 2.03
CA TYR A 334 11.46 -1.04 2.96
C TYR A 334 9.94 -1.27 2.94
N THR A 335 9.15 -0.19 3.00
CA THR A 335 7.68 -0.27 2.93
C THR A 335 7.25 -0.92 1.63
N GLN A 336 7.81 -0.53 0.49
CA GLN A 336 7.48 -1.11 -0.81
C GLN A 336 7.89 -2.58 -0.90
N ALA A 337 9.07 -2.96 -0.39
CA ALA A 337 9.50 -4.35 -0.32
C ALA A 337 8.58 -5.20 0.56
N THR A 338 8.12 -4.63 1.68
CA THR A 338 7.16 -5.27 2.59
C THR A 338 5.82 -5.52 1.92
N VAL A 339 5.29 -4.54 1.19
CA VAL A 339 4.02 -4.67 0.44
C VAL A 339 4.15 -5.75 -0.63
N LYS A 340 5.22 -5.75 -1.43
CA LYS A 340 5.48 -6.79 -2.44
C LYS A 340 5.58 -8.19 -1.81
N MET A 341 6.22 -8.30 -0.64
CA MET A 341 6.27 -9.54 0.10
C MET A 341 4.88 -9.97 0.56
N ALA A 342 4.05 -9.04 1.03
CA ALA A 342 2.67 -9.32 1.42
C ALA A 342 1.82 -9.84 0.25
N GLU A 343 1.97 -9.26 -0.94
CA GLU A 343 1.26 -9.69 -2.17
C GLU A 343 1.54 -11.16 -2.49
N LYS A 344 2.80 -11.58 -2.37
CA LYS A 344 3.22 -12.96 -2.64
C LYS A 344 2.62 -13.98 -1.66
N TYR A 345 2.32 -13.56 -0.44
CA TYR A 345 1.80 -14.40 0.64
C TYR A 345 0.36 -14.02 1.03
N SER A 346 -0.43 -13.52 0.08
CA SER A 346 -1.75 -12.90 0.33
C SER A 346 -2.72 -13.73 1.18
N LYS A 347 -2.71 -15.06 1.04
CA LYS A 347 -3.55 -15.97 1.83
C LYS A 347 -3.18 -15.99 3.32
N LEU A 348 -1.90 -15.76 3.66
CA LEU A 348 -1.39 -15.73 5.03
C LEU A 348 -1.53 -14.34 5.66
N ILE A 349 -1.39 -13.29 4.85
CA ILE A 349 -1.39 -11.91 5.32
C ILE A 349 -2.82 -11.44 5.61
N THR A 350 -3.07 -11.09 6.88
CA THR A 350 -4.30 -10.45 7.31
C THR A 350 -4.28 -8.95 7.02
N GLY A 351 -3.10 -8.33 7.10
CA GLY A 351 -2.97 -6.90 6.89
C GLY A 351 -1.55 -6.38 7.12
N LEU A 352 -1.42 -5.06 7.15
CA LEU A 352 -0.16 -4.37 7.41
C LEU A 352 -0.31 -3.45 8.63
N VAL A 353 0.74 -3.38 9.44
CA VAL A 353 0.92 -2.28 10.38
C VAL A 353 1.48 -1.10 9.60
N CYS A 354 0.68 -0.05 9.42
CA CYS A 354 1.12 1.17 8.73
C CYS A 354 0.30 2.40 9.13
N GLN A 355 0.78 3.58 8.72
CA GLN A 355 0.26 4.88 9.09
C GLN A 355 -0.43 5.61 7.93
N LYS A 356 -0.16 5.23 6.68
CA LYS A 356 -0.66 5.94 5.48
C LYS A 356 -1.60 5.06 4.65
N LYS A 357 -2.58 5.69 3.99
CA LYS A 357 -3.53 4.98 3.11
C LYS A 357 -2.87 4.54 1.81
N GLU A 358 -1.86 5.30 1.36
CA GLU A 358 -1.10 5.06 0.14
C GLU A 358 -0.15 3.85 0.26
N THR A 359 0.05 3.31 1.47
CA THR A 359 0.90 2.14 1.68
C THR A 359 0.41 0.94 0.85
N PHE A 360 -0.90 0.75 0.72
CA PHE A 360 -1.49 -0.29 -0.13
C PHE A 360 -2.95 0.00 -0.51
N ASN A 361 -3.36 -0.48 -1.69
CA ASN A 361 -4.73 -0.35 -2.20
C ASN A 361 -5.55 -1.66 -2.16
N ASN A 362 -4.96 -2.78 -1.76
CA ASN A 362 -5.65 -4.07 -1.71
C ASN A 362 -6.81 -4.04 -0.69
N PRO A 363 -8.09 -4.18 -1.12
CA PRO A 363 -9.24 -4.13 -0.21
C PRO A 363 -9.37 -5.36 0.70
N GLU A 364 -8.69 -6.46 0.39
CA GLU A 364 -8.72 -7.71 1.17
C GLU A 364 -7.93 -7.61 2.48
N TRP A 365 -7.01 -6.65 2.59
CA TRP A 365 -6.10 -6.49 3.73
C TRP A 365 -6.56 -5.40 4.68
N ILE A 366 -6.19 -5.55 5.95
CA ILE A 366 -6.51 -4.60 7.02
C ILE A 366 -5.33 -3.67 7.28
N GLN A 367 -5.58 -2.36 7.33
CA GLN A 367 -4.62 -1.39 7.85
C GLN A 367 -4.74 -1.31 9.37
N LEU A 368 -3.76 -1.85 10.09
CA LEU A 368 -3.65 -1.77 11.55
C LEU A 368 -2.78 -0.56 11.94
N THR A 369 -3.36 0.43 12.59
CA THR A 369 -2.68 1.71 12.85
C THR A 369 -2.54 1.97 14.35
N PRO A 370 -1.33 1.83 14.92
CA PRO A 370 -1.03 2.27 16.28
C PRO A 370 -0.70 3.75 16.35
N GLY A 371 -0.54 4.25 17.58
CA GLY A 371 -0.19 5.65 17.85
C GLY A 371 -1.38 6.58 17.79
N VAL A 372 -2.46 6.20 18.48
CA VAL A 372 -3.70 6.99 18.52
C VAL A 372 -4.10 7.36 19.95
N GLN A 373 -4.48 8.63 20.12
CA GLN A 373 -5.14 9.20 21.30
C GLN A 373 -6.19 10.21 20.84
N LEU A 374 -7.15 10.57 21.71
CA LEU A 374 -8.16 11.59 21.37
C LEU A 374 -7.54 12.95 21.02
N GLU A 375 -6.38 13.27 21.59
CA GLU A 375 -5.61 14.47 21.30
C GLU A 375 -4.24 14.11 20.74
N SER A 376 -3.73 14.94 19.82
CA SER A 376 -2.38 14.78 19.29
C SER A 376 -1.35 15.07 20.38
N SER A 377 -0.44 14.13 20.60
CA SER A 377 0.57 14.24 21.65
C SER A 377 1.84 13.45 21.29
N LYS A 378 2.84 13.55 22.14
CA LYS A 378 4.09 12.79 22.02
C LYS A 378 4.54 12.40 23.43
N ASP A 379 5.04 11.18 23.60
CA ASP A 379 5.62 10.76 24.88
C ASP A 379 7.13 11.05 24.96
N SER A 380 7.72 10.79 26.13
CA SER A 380 9.14 10.98 26.39
C SER A 380 10.06 9.96 25.70
N LEU A 381 9.51 8.90 25.10
CA LEU A 381 10.23 7.78 24.49
C LEU A 381 10.02 7.69 22.97
N GLY A 382 9.56 8.78 22.35
CA GLY A 382 9.46 8.92 20.89
C GLY A 382 8.16 8.38 20.27
N GLN A 383 7.18 7.94 21.06
CA GLN A 383 5.86 7.60 20.53
C GLN A 383 5.11 8.87 20.13
N VAL A 384 4.62 8.91 18.89
CA VAL A 384 3.76 9.98 18.38
C VAL A 384 2.31 9.52 18.36
N TYR A 385 1.41 10.40 18.77
CA TYR A 385 -0.02 10.17 18.81
C TYR A 385 -0.76 11.10 17.83
N ASN A 386 -1.65 10.52 17.03
CA ASN A 386 -2.57 11.24 16.16
C ASN A 386 -4.02 11.02 16.60
N THR A 387 -4.91 11.93 16.21
CA THR A 387 -6.34 11.84 16.52
C THR A 387 -7.05 10.76 15.71
N PRO A 388 -8.17 10.19 16.21
CA PRO A 388 -9.05 9.29 15.45
C PRO A 388 -9.44 9.81 14.06
N GLU A 389 -9.74 11.11 13.98
CA GLU A 389 -10.17 11.75 12.74
C GLU A 389 -9.06 11.71 11.68
N LYS A 390 -7.86 12.13 12.05
CA LYS A 390 -6.69 12.08 11.17
C LYS A 390 -6.38 10.66 10.74
N VAL A 391 -6.34 9.70 11.67
CA VAL A 391 -5.93 8.34 11.31
C VAL A 391 -6.93 7.63 10.40
N ILE A 392 -8.23 7.89 10.54
CA ILE A 392 -9.26 7.23 9.73
C ILE A 392 -9.53 7.97 8.43
N LEU A 393 -9.73 9.30 8.47
CA LEU A 393 -10.14 10.09 7.31
C LEU A 393 -8.97 10.40 6.38
N GLU A 394 -7.87 10.92 6.93
CA GLU A 394 -6.71 11.32 6.14
C GLU A 394 -5.85 10.10 5.78
N ASN A 395 -5.58 9.25 6.77
CA ASN A 395 -4.63 8.15 6.70
C ASN A 395 -5.25 6.78 6.38
N GLY A 396 -6.57 6.65 6.33
CA GLY A 396 -7.25 5.43 5.87
C GLY A 396 -7.15 4.20 6.79
N ALA A 397 -6.90 4.38 8.09
CA ALA A 397 -6.80 3.29 9.06
C ALA A 397 -8.08 2.45 9.13
N ASP A 398 -7.94 1.13 9.16
CA ASP A 398 -9.09 0.23 9.27
C ASP A 398 -9.33 -0.21 10.69
N CYS A 399 -8.28 -0.66 11.38
CA CYS A 399 -8.31 -1.10 12.77
C CYS A 399 -7.31 -0.26 13.55
N VAL A 400 -7.78 0.44 14.58
CA VAL A 400 -7.00 1.46 15.28
C VAL A 400 -6.59 0.94 16.65
N VAL A 401 -5.27 0.93 16.91
CA VAL A 401 -4.70 0.41 18.15
C VAL A 401 -4.55 1.55 19.16
N VAL A 402 -5.29 1.44 20.27
CA VAL A 402 -5.25 2.38 21.40
C VAL A 402 -4.77 1.63 22.65
N GLY A 403 -3.78 2.18 23.35
CA GLY A 403 -3.27 1.60 24.61
C GLY A 403 -3.54 2.52 25.78
N ARG A 404 -2.52 3.29 26.17
CA ARG A 404 -2.51 4.22 27.31
C ARG A 404 -3.76 5.10 27.45
N GLY A 405 -4.33 5.54 26.33
CA GLY A 405 -5.53 6.36 26.31
C GLY A 405 -6.74 5.72 27.01
N ILE A 406 -6.84 4.38 26.99
CA ILE A 406 -7.92 3.62 27.66
C ILE A 406 -7.41 2.93 28.91
N VAL A 407 -6.26 2.24 28.82
CA VAL A 407 -5.73 1.37 29.89
C VAL A 407 -5.49 2.13 31.20
N PHE A 408 -5.03 3.38 31.13
CA PHE A 408 -4.73 4.22 32.29
C PHE A 408 -5.77 5.32 32.53
N ALA A 409 -6.92 5.25 31.85
CA ALA A 409 -8.02 6.15 32.12
C ALA A 409 -8.62 5.87 33.50
N LYS A 410 -9.20 6.90 34.13
CA LYS A 410 -9.91 6.75 35.41
C LYS A 410 -11.10 5.78 35.30
N ASN A 411 -11.73 5.72 34.13
CA ASN A 411 -12.81 4.80 33.81
C ASN A 411 -12.58 4.21 32.41
N PRO A 412 -11.86 3.07 32.31
CA PRO A 412 -11.54 2.46 31.03
C PRO A 412 -12.77 2.07 30.21
N ALA A 413 -13.87 1.66 30.85
CA ALA A 413 -15.11 1.31 30.16
C ALA A 413 -15.74 2.51 29.43
N ALA A 414 -15.87 3.64 30.14
CA ALA A 414 -16.38 4.88 29.54
C ALA A 414 -15.47 5.37 28.41
N GLU A 415 -14.16 5.31 28.61
CA GLU A 415 -13.19 5.76 27.62
C GLU A 415 -13.20 4.88 26.36
N ALA A 416 -13.32 3.56 26.52
CA ALA A 416 -13.44 2.63 25.39
C ALA A 416 -14.68 2.92 24.52
N ILE A 417 -15.80 3.32 25.13
CA ILE A 417 -17.01 3.76 24.41
C ILE A 417 -16.72 5.04 23.60
N VAL A 418 -16.06 6.03 24.21
CA VAL A 418 -15.69 7.28 23.53
C VAL A 418 -14.81 7.01 22.30
N TYR A 419 -13.78 6.16 22.44
CA TYR A 419 -12.95 5.76 21.31
C TYR A 419 -13.76 5.00 20.25
N LYS A 420 -14.54 3.99 20.64
CA LYS A 420 -15.38 3.21 19.72
C LYS A 420 -16.27 4.12 18.88
N ASP A 421 -17.05 4.98 19.54
CA ASP A 421 -18.04 5.83 18.86
C ASP A 421 -17.36 6.87 17.97
N THR A 422 -16.24 7.44 18.42
CA THR A 422 -15.47 8.41 17.64
C THR A 422 -14.86 7.76 16.39
N LEU A 423 -14.20 6.61 16.55
CA LEU A 423 -13.58 5.87 15.45
C LEU A 423 -14.63 5.38 14.45
N TRP A 424 -15.77 4.88 14.93
CA TRP A 424 -16.85 4.42 14.07
C TRP A 424 -17.50 5.58 13.31
N ARG A 425 -17.73 6.73 13.96
CA ARG A 425 -18.23 7.94 13.29
C ARG A 425 -17.29 8.41 12.18
N CYS A 426 -15.98 8.41 12.42
CA CYS A 426 -15.00 8.75 11.40
C CYS A 426 -15.03 7.76 10.23
N TYR A 427 -15.16 6.46 10.52
CA TYR A 427 -15.29 5.43 9.50
C TYR A 427 -16.54 5.63 8.63
N MET A 428 -17.69 5.91 9.25
CA MET A 428 -18.93 6.20 8.53
C MET A 428 -18.82 7.45 7.64
N LYS A 429 -18.16 8.52 8.12
CA LYS A 429 -17.85 9.72 7.31
C LYS A 429 -16.98 9.33 6.11
N ARG A 430 -15.93 8.53 6.32
CA ARG A 430 -15.02 8.06 5.26
C ARG A 430 -15.76 7.32 4.15
N ILE A 431 -16.53 6.28 4.47
CA ILE A 431 -17.21 5.45 3.46
C ILE A 431 -18.36 6.17 2.76
N SER A 432 -18.88 7.26 3.34
CA SER A 432 -19.90 8.08 2.69
C SER A 432 -19.36 8.94 1.54
N GLY A 433 -18.03 9.07 1.41
CA GLY A 433 -17.38 9.97 0.45
C GLY A 433 -17.50 11.46 0.79
N LYS A 434 -18.17 11.83 1.90
CA LYS A 434 -18.31 13.21 2.38
C LYS A 434 -17.13 13.58 3.27
N ILE A 435 -15.94 13.63 2.67
CA ILE A 435 -14.74 14.18 3.33
C ILE A 435 -14.73 15.68 3.01
N GLU A 436 -15.58 16.43 3.71
CA GLU A 436 -15.41 17.89 3.85
C GLU A 436 -14.20 18.21 4.73
#